data_AF-A0A6P2BLT6-F1
#
_entry.id   AF-A0A6P2BLT6-F1
#
_cell.length_a   1.000
_cell.length_b   1.000
_cell.length_c   1.000
_cell.angle_alpha   90.00
_cell.angle_beta   90.00
_cell.angle_gamma   90.00
#
_symmetry.space_group_name_H-M   'P 1'
#
loop_
_entity.id
_entity.type
_entity.pdbx_description
1 polymer ?
#
loop_
_entity_poly.entity_id
_entity_poly.type
_entity_poly.pdbx_seq_one_letter_code
_entity_poly.pdbx_strand_id
1 'polypeptide(L)'
;MGPRRADDRGRGHHRRGHRLLAHRADPRQLDQRYLAHVRLLVYRTVQVIDFRYHLVSIVAVFLALAIGIVLGSTELQGHTIDVLRSSSNSLTNQLNAVRADRDRYQTLSGASDSFLTAAEPKLLDGTLSGQRLVIVTEPGAPSAVVNGIKQAAGTAGATVTGTVALQPKFNDLSGTTRSSLNAINAQFASHDSTVLDPAADSQTMYQQQAAQLIATAILNQSAGQAGLAVADAQGLLSAYAQAGYLTISGAPTNRATLAVIVTSASAPTAAASDPGNQVLLAVAAEFATQSAATLVAGSVAASSQQGNAMAVLRSSSVSGEVSSVDNADTVLGQIVTMWALGDQLAGLKPNSYGISGASAVGPVTPVASTEPTVSQSPTATSTPKASNTPTGKPTKTVKKS
;
A
#
# COMPACT_ATOMS: atom_id res chain seq x y z
N MET A 1 5.04 -38.82 -34.89
CA MET A 1 6.24 -39.68 -35.09
C MET A 1 7.31 -39.27 -34.09
N GLY A 2 8.22 -40.17 -33.70
CA GLY A 2 9.45 -39.80 -32.97
C GLY A 2 10.53 -39.21 -33.91
N PRO A 3 11.76 -38.91 -33.44
CA PRO A 3 12.53 -39.89 -32.66
C PRO A 3 13.38 -39.37 -31.46
N ARG A 4 13.55 -40.28 -30.49
CA ARG A 4 14.82 -40.71 -29.84
C ARG A 4 15.94 -39.69 -29.47
N ARG A 5 16.26 -39.74 -28.17
CA ARG A 5 17.60 -40.01 -27.55
C ARG A 5 18.77 -39.00 -27.69
N ALA A 6 19.26 -38.59 -26.51
CA ALA A 6 20.65 -38.75 -26.03
C ALA A 6 21.78 -37.94 -26.71
N ASP A 7 22.99 -37.77 -26.14
CA ASP A 7 23.59 -38.46 -24.98
C ASP A 7 24.71 -37.65 -24.26
N ASP A 8 24.97 -38.02 -23.00
CA ASP A 8 26.24 -38.03 -22.21
C ASP A 8 27.19 -36.80 -22.07
N ARG A 9 28.06 -36.91 -21.05
CA ARG A 9 29.29 -36.16 -20.67
C ARG A 9 29.10 -34.98 -19.70
N GLY A 10 29.42 -35.09 -18.40
CA GLY A 10 29.76 -36.29 -17.60
C GLY A 10 31.24 -36.52 -17.27
N ARG A 11 31.47 -37.07 -16.05
CA ARG A 11 32.75 -37.55 -15.44
C ARG A 11 33.67 -36.43 -14.91
N GLY A 12 34.46 -36.66 -13.85
CA GLY A 12 34.72 -37.90 -13.09
C GLY A 12 35.17 -37.62 -11.63
N HIS A 13 35.12 -38.60 -10.70
CA HIS A 13 36.04 -39.75 -10.54
C HIS A 13 37.36 -39.37 -9.84
N HIS A 14 38.04 -40.17 -9.00
CA HIS A 14 38.02 -41.61 -8.62
C HIS A 14 38.65 -41.73 -7.19
N ARG A 15 38.80 -42.85 -6.45
CA ARG A 15 38.59 -44.34 -6.47
C ARG A 15 38.51 -44.77 -4.97
N ARG A 16 38.30 -46.01 -4.48
CA ARG A 16 38.29 -47.43 -4.93
C ARG A 16 37.04 -48.10 -4.27
N GLY A 17 36.83 -49.41 -4.03
CA GLY A 17 37.55 -50.68 -4.26
C GLY A 17 37.96 -51.36 -2.94
N HIS A 18 37.66 -52.63 -2.61
CA HIS A 18 37.02 -53.77 -3.32
C HIS A 18 36.07 -54.54 -2.35
N ARG A 19 35.01 -55.29 -2.75
CA ARG A 19 34.93 -56.55 -3.55
C ARG A 19 35.77 -57.68 -2.91
N LEU A 20 35.34 -58.95 -2.73
CA LEU A 20 34.15 -59.79 -3.03
C LEU A 20 33.94 -60.74 -1.79
N LEU A 21 32.99 -61.68 -1.64
CA LEU A 21 31.88 -62.25 -2.43
C LEU A 21 30.82 -62.82 -1.42
N ALA A 22 29.79 -63.54 -1.88
CA ALA A 22 28.97 -64.44 -1.06
C ALA A 22 28.71 -65.77 -1.81
N HIS A 23 28.91 -66.92 -1.16
CA HIS A 23 28.56 -68.23 -1.72
C HIS A 23 28.17 -69.26 -0.64
N ARG A 24 26.88 -69.62 -0.65
CA ARG A 24 26.37 -70.99 -0.84
C ARG A 24 27.00 -72.13 -0.01
N ALA A 25 26.24 -72.63 0.97
CA ALA A 25 26.52 -73.89 1.68
C ALA A 25 25.60 -75.02 1.20
N ASP A 26 26.17 -76.21 0.98
CA ASP A 26 25.50 -77.54 0.95
C ASP A 26 26.59 -78.66 1.04
N PRO A 27 26.30 -79.98 1.16
CA PRO A 27 26.44 -80.57 2.51
C PRO A 27 27.08 -81.99 2.60
N ARG A 28 27.20 -82.49 3.86
CA ARG A 28 27.40 -83.89 4.32
C ARG A 28 28.82 -84.49 4.21
N GLN A 29 29.01 -85.58 4.98
CA GLN A 29 30.18 -86.47 5.11
C GLN A 29 31.39 -85.84 5.86
N LEU A 30 32.13 -86.52 6.76
CA LEU A 30 32.02 -87.79 7.52
C LEU A 30 32.60 -87.49 8.94
N ASP A 31 31.98 -87.85 10.07
CA ASP A 31 31.86 -89.17 10.72
C ASP A 31 33.12 -89.68 11.47
N GLN A 32 32.85 -90.37 12.60
CA GLN A 32 33.70 -91.28 13.39
C GLN A 32 34.73 -90.81 14.44
N ARG A 33 34.52 -91.37 15.67
CA ARG A 33 35.46 -91.70 16.77
C ARG A 33 35.98 -90.51 17.61
N TYR A 34 35.63 -90.39 18.89
CA TYR A 34 35.91 -91.41 19.92
C TYR A 34 34.80 -91.59 20.96
N LEU A 35 34.69 -92.82 21.50
CA LEU A 35 33.87 -93.18 22.66
C LEU A 35 34.78 -93.45 23.87
N ALA A 36 34.47 -92.86 25.05
CA ALA A 36 34.58 -93.54 26.34
C ALA A 36 33.97 -92.73 27.51
N HIS A 37 32.88 -93.25 28.05
CA HIS A 37 32.47 -93.27 29.46
C HIS A 37 33.22 -92.41 30.51
N VAL A 38 32.49 -91.51 31.18
CA VAL A 38 32.32 -91.57 32.64
C VAL A 38 30.83 -91.45 32.97
N ARG A 39 30.40 -92.10 34.04
CA ARG A 39 29.00 -92.32 34.47
C ARG A 39 28.89 -91.83 35.91
N LEU A 40 27.85 -91.07 36.28
CA LEU A 40 27.10 -91.14 37.56
C LEU A 40 26.23 -89.88 37.85
N LEU A 41 25.21 -90.10 38.71
CA LEU A 41 24.50 -89.15 39.59
C LEU A 41 23.92 -87.88 38.93
N VAL A 42 22.60 -87.69 38.83
CA VAL A 42 21.61 -87.72 39.93
C VAL A 42 22.06 -86.89 41.14
N TYR A 43 21.78 -85.59 41.12
CA TYR A 43 21.18 -84.97 42.30
C TYR A 43 20.19 -83.86 41.93
N ARG A 44 19.07 -83.82 42.65
CA ARG A 44 18.08 -82.74 42.58
C ARG A 44 18.61 -81.56 43.40
N THR A 45 19.43 -80.71 42.80
CA THR A 45 19.69 -79.37 43.32
C THR A 45 18.93 -78.36 42.46
N VAL A 46 17.83 -77.85 43.00
CA VAL A 46 17.34 -76.53 42.58
C VAL A 46 18.42 -75.56 43.01
N GLN A 47 19.34 -75.22 42.11
CA GLN A 47 20.29 -74.15 42.36
C GLN A 47 19.51 -72.84 42.23
N VAL A 48 18.83 -72.50 43.33
CA VAL A 48 18.19 -71.21 43.57
C VAL A 48 19.17 -70.16 43.08
N ILE A 49 18.74 -69.32 42.12
CA ILE A 49 19.50 -68.13 41.77
C ILE A 49 19.50 -67.31 43.06
N ASP A 50 20.63 -67.30 43.76
CA ASP A 50 20.70 -66.84 45.14
C ASP A 50 20.01 -65.49 45.23
N PHE A 51 19.12 -65.31 46.19
CA PHE A 51 18.39 -64.06 46.38
C PHE A 51 19.38 -62.87 46.45
N ARG A 52 20.59 -63.13 46.97
CA ARG A 52 21.73 -62.21 47.00
C ARG A 52 22.26 -61.87 45.60
N TYR A 53 22.36 -62.82 44.66
CA TYR A 53 22.78 -62.54 43.28
C TYR A 53 21.73 -61.73 42.51
N HIS A 54 20.45 -62.06 42.64
CA HIS A 54 19.38 -61.26 42.01
C HIS A 54 19.31 -59.85 42.61
N LEU A 55 19.41 -59.71 43.94
CA LEU A 55 19.42 -58.42 44.63
C LEU A 55 20.64 -57.59 44.23
N VAL A 56 21.85 -58.17 44.20
CA VAL A 56 23.08 -57.48 43.75
C VAL A 56 22.97 -57.05 42.28
N SER A 57 22.40 -57.86 41.40
CA SER A 57 22.18 -57.48 40.00
C SER A 57 21.21 -56.30 39.86
N ILE A 58 20.07 -56.33 40.57
CA ILE A 58 19.10 -55.23 40.58
C ILE A 58 19.72 -53.95 41.17
N VAL A 59 20.44 -54.06 42.28
CA VAL A 59 21.16 -52.92 42.90
C VAL A 59 22.23 -52.37 41.96
N ALA A 60 22.98 -53.21 41.24
CA ALA A 60 23.97 -52.77 40.26
C ALA A 60 23.33 -52.02 39.08
N VAL A 61 22.18 -52.48 38.58
CA VAL A 61 21.42 -51.79 37.52
C VAL A 61 20.87 -50.45 38.02
N PHE A 62 20.28 -50.39 39.22
CA PHE A 62 19.83 -49.12 39.80
C PHE A 62 20.98 -48.15 40.10
N LEU A 63 22.13 -48.64 40.56
CA LEU A 63 23.32 -47.83 40.78
C LEU A 63 23.88 -47.29 39.45
N ALA A 64 23.96 -48.10 38.41
CA ALA A 64 24.38 -47.69 37.08
C ALA A 64 23.42 -46.65 36.47
N LEU A 65 22.11 -46.85 36.65
CA LEU A 65 21.08 -45.87 36.24
C LEU A 65 21.25 -44.54 37.00
N ALA A 66 21.41 -44.58 38.32
CA ALA A 66 21.57 -43.39 39.15
C ALA A 66 22.86 -42.61 38.79
N ILE A 67 24.00 -43.30 38.65
CA ILE A 67 25.26 -42.69 38.21
C ILE A 67 25.12 -42.11 36.80
N GLY A 68 24.48 -42.83 35.88
CA GLY A 68 24.23 -42.37 34.51
C GLY A 68 23.35 -41.12 34.44
N ILE A 69 22.30 -41.05 35.27
CA ILE A 69 21.44 -39.86 35.39
C ILE A 69 22.23 -38.69 35.98
N VAL A 70 23.02 -38.91 37.05
CA VAL A 70 23.82 -37.85 37.68
C VAL A 70 24.84 -37.27 36.69
N LEU A 71 25.72 -38.09 36.09
CA LEU A 71 26.72 -37.63 35.12
C LEU A 71 26.09 -37.03 33.86
N GLY A 72 25.01 -37.64 33.34
CA GLY A 72 24.28 -37.10 32.19
C GLY A 72 23.60 -35.76 32.47
N SER A 73 23.27 -35.47 33.73
CA SER A 73 22.69 -34.19 34.12
C SER A 73 23.75 -33.10 34.31
N THR A 74 24.90 -33.40 34.90
CA THR A 74 25.91 -32.39 35.28
C THR A 74 26.57 -31.71 34.08
N GLU A 75 26.87 -32.46 33.00
CA GLU A 75 27.52 -31.91 31.80
C GLU A 75 26.62 -30.97 30.99
N LEU A 76 25.31 -31.28 30.93
CA LEU A 76 24.34 -30.51 30.14
C LEU A 76 23.79 -29.29 30.90
N GLN A 77 23.68 -29.36 32.23
CA GLN A 77 23.06 -28.31 33.05
C GLN A 77 23.73 -26.94 32.87
N GLY A 78 25.06 -26.86 32.95
CA GLY A 78 25.79 -25.59 32.82
C GLY A 78 25.54 -24.92 31.45
N HIS A 79 25.94 -25.62 30.38
CA HIS A 79 25.84 -25.12 29.00
C HIS A 79 24.41 -24.72 28.60
N THR A 80 23.40 -25.53 28.92
CA THR A 80 22.00 -25.21 28.57
C THR A 80 21.46 -24.02 29.35
N ILE A 81 21.78 -23.91 30.65
CA ILE A 81 21.36 -22.77 31.48
C ILE A 81 22.04 -21.48 31.01
N ASP A 82 23.33 -21.52 30.66
CA ASP A 82 24.05 -20.32 30.23
C ASP A 82 23.68 -19.86 28.82
N VAL A 83 23.34 -20.77 27.90
CA VAL A 83 22.70 -20.42 26.62
C VAL A 83 21.34 -19.76 26.85
N LEU A 84 20.53 -20.27 27.79
CA LEU A 84 19.22 -19.71 28.10
C LEU A 84 19.31 -18.33 28.79
N ARG A 85 20.27 -18.15 29.72
CA ARG A 85 20.61 -16.85 30.33
C ARG A 85 21.10 -15.86 29.28
N SER A 86 22.01 -16.26 28.40
CA SER A 86 22.54 -15.42 27.32
C SER A 86 21.42 -14.99 26.36
N SER A 87 20.54 -15.91 25.99
CA SER A 87 19.35 -15.64 25.17
C SER A 87 18.38 -14.67 25.87
N SER A 88 18.13 -14.86 27.17
CA SER A 88 17.26 -13.98 27.97
C SER A 88 17.84 -12.56 28.10
N ASN A 89 19.15 -12.44 28.38
CA ASN A 89 19.85 -11.16 28.43
C ASN A 89 19.86 -10.46 27.06
N SER A 90 20.12 -11.21 25.99
CA SER A 90 20.08 -10.69 24.62
C SER A 90 18.69 -10.19 24.23
N LEU A 91 17.63 -10.95 24.52
CA LEU A 91 16.25 -10.55 24.27
C LEU A 91 15.84 -9.35 25.13
N THR A 92 16.31 -9.27 26.38
CA THR A 92 16.08 -8.11 27.26
C THR A 92 16.76 -6.85 26.72
N ASN A 93 18.00 -6.97 26.24
CA ASN A 93 18.74 -5.87 25.63
C ASN A 93 18.10 -5.41 24.32
N GLN A 94 17.67 -6.35 23.45
CA GLN A 94 16.93 -6.04 22.23
C GLN A 94 15.60 -5.35 22.53
N LEU A 95 14.83 -5.84 23.52
CA LEU A 95 13.57 -5.25 23.94
C LEU A 95 13.76 -3.83 24.49
N ASN A 96 14.84 -3.57 25.22
CA ASN A 96 15.16 -2.24 25.74
C ASN A 96 15.64 -1.29 24.63
N ALA A 97 16.41 -1.77 23.65
CA ALA A 97 16.78 -1.00 22.46
C ALA A 97 15.55 -0.62 21.62
N VAL A 98 14.69 -1.59 21.29
CA VAL A 98 13.44 -1.37 20.53
C VAL A 98 12.48 -0.44 21.26
N ARG A 99 12.46 -0.44 22.60
CA ARG A 99 11.74 0.57 23.40
C ARG A 99 12.35 1.97 23.20
N ALA A 100 13.66 2.13 23.42
CA ALA A 100 14.34 3.42 23.29
C ALA A 100 14.23 4.01 21.87
N ASP A 101 14.35 3.18 20.83
CA ASP A 101 14.16 3.59 19.43
C ASP A 101 12.71 4.02 19.18
N ARG A 102 11.72 3.25 19.63
CA ARG A 102 10.30 3.62 19.50
C ARG A 102 9.97 4.92 20.24
N ASP A 103 10.44 5.10 21.47
CA ASP A 103 10.19 6.30 22.26
C ASP A 103 10.88 7.54 21.61
N ARG A 104 12.06 7.35 21.00
CA ARG A 104 12.72 8.34 20.14
C ARG A 104 11.93 8.68 18.88
N TYR A 105 11.42 7.69 18.15
CA TYR A 105 10.61 7.93 16.94
C TYR A 105 9.27 8.58 17.26
N GLN A 106 8.63 8.24 18.38
CA GLN A 106 7.42 8.91 18.86
C GLN A 106 7.69 10.39 19.20
N THR A 107 8.80 10.67 19.87
CA THR A 107 9.24 12.05 20.17
C THR A 107 9.49 12.85 18.89
N LEU A 108 10.15 12.24 17.89
CA LEU A 108 10.43 12.88 16.61
C LEU A 108 9.16 13.10 15.77
N SER A 109 8.22 12.15 15.75
CA SER A 109 6.92 12.33 15.08
C SER A 109 6.17 13.49 15.71
N GLY A 110 5.93 13.46 17.03
CA GLY A 110 5.17 14.51 17.72
C GLY A 110 5.77 15.91 17.55
N ALA A 111 7.11 16.03 17.50
CA ALA A 111 7.78 17.28 17.16
C ALA A 111 7.57 17.71 15.69
N SER A 112 7.60 16.76 14.75
CA SER A 112 7.35 17.01 13.32
C SER A 112 5.89 17.39 13.05
N ASP A 113 4.94 16.67 13.65
CA ASP A 113 3.51 16.94 13.58
C ASP A 113 3.17 18.32 14.19
N SER A 114 3.79 18.67 15.33
CA SER A 114 3.65 20.00 15.94
C SER A 114 4.19 21.12 15.04
N PHE A 115 5.35 20.90 14.41
CA PHE A 115 5.92 21.86 13.45
C PHE A 115 5.04 22.01 12.21
N LEU A 116 4.54 20.91 11.64
CA LEU A 116 3.65 20.93 10.49
C LEU A 116 2.32 21.61 10.80
N THR A 117 1.73 21.38 11.98
CA THR A 117 0.51 22.09 12.43
C THR A 117 0.73 23.60 12.55
N ALA A 118 1.91 24.03 13.03
CA ALA A 118 2.27 25.44 13.09
C ALA A 118 2.63 26.06 11.72
N ALA A 119 2.99 25.23 10.73
CA ALA A 119 3.33 25.65 9.38
C ALA A 119 2.14 25.59 8.41
N GLU A 120 1.17 24.70 8.61
CA GLU A 120 0.00 24.44 7.75
C GLU A 120 -0.65 25.75 7.28
N PRO A 121 -1.01 26.67 8.21
CA PRO A 121 -0.99 28.13 8.08
C PRO A 121 -0.58 28.71 6.73
N LYS A 122 0.74 28.67 6.52
CA LYS A 122 1.49 29.34 5.45
C LYS A 122 1.84 28.40 4.30
N LEU A 123 1.71 27.10 4.51
CA LEU A 123 1.92 26.07 3.48
C LEU A 123 0.67 25.91 2.61
N LEU A 124 -0.51 26.23 3.14
CA LEU A 124 -1.79 26.12 2.43
C LEU A 124 -2.39 27.46 2.00
N ASP A 125 -2.02 28.59 2.60
CA ASP A 125 -2.59 29.91 2.27
C ASP A 125 -2.68 30.16 0.75
N GLY A 126 -3.89 30.48 0.28
CA GLY A 126 -4.22 30.73 -1.12
C GLY A 126 -4.19 29.53 -2.08
N THR A 127 -3.64 28.36 -1.70
CA THR A 127 -3.34 27.25 -2.63
C THR A 127 -4.54 26.72 -3.42
N LEU A 128 -5.75 26.75 -2.84
CA LEU A 128 -7.01 26.37 -3.48
C LEU A 128 -8.05 27.50 -3.40
N SER A 129 -7.59 28.76 -3.37
CA SER A 129 -8.44 29.94 -3.17
C SER A 129 -9.61 30.01 -4.16
N GLY A 130 -10.83 30.10 -3.62
CA GLY A 130 -12.07 30.20 -4.41
C GLY A 130 -12.53 28.89 -5.08
N GLN A 131 -11.78 27.80 -4.93
CA GLN A 131 -12.19 26.48 -5.40
C GLN A 131 -13.31 25.90 -4.54
N ARG A 132 -14.05 24.94 -5.10
CA ARG A 132 -15.06 24.18 -4.36
C ARG A 132 -14.68 22.71 -4.32
N LEU A 133 -14.69 22.15 -3.12
CA LEU A 133 -14.33 20.76 -2.85
C LEU A 133 -15.57 19.98 -2.41
N VAL A 134 -15.83 18.83 -3.03
CA VAL A 134 -16.74 17.82 -2.47
C VAL A 134 -15.92 16.65 -1.93
N ILE A 135 -16.36 16.11 -0.80
CA ILE A 135 -15.76 14.90 -0.24
C ILE A 135 -16.73 13.74 -0.45
N VAL A 136 -16.28 12.68 -1.09
CA VAL A 136 -16.97 11.39 -1.15
C VAL A 136 -16.29 10.45 -0.16
N THR A 137 -17.04 9.55 0.46
CA THR A 137 -16.46 8.58 1.39
C THR A 137 -16.98 7.18 1.14
N GLU A 138 -16.07 6.22 1.03
CA GLU A 138 -16.40 4.80 1.03
C GLU A 138 -17.06 4.36 2.35
N PRO A 139 -17.79 3.23 2.37
CA PRO A 139 -18.36 2.68 3.58
C PRO A 139 -17.28 2.41 4.64
N GLY A 140 -17.45 3.00 5.82
CA GLY A 140 -16.47 2.87 6.92
C GLY A 140 -15.19 3.70 6.76
N ALA A 141 -15.21 4.77 5.96
CA ALA A 141 -14.12 5.74 5.89
C ALA A 141 -13.79 6.39 7.26
N PRO A 142 -12.51 6.65 7.60
CA PRO A 142 -12.16 7.26 8.88
C PRO A 142 -12.63 8.72 8.98
N SER A 143 -13.40 9.04 10.01
CA SER A 143 -13.85 10.42 10.29
C SER A 143 -12.70 11.39 10.54
N ALA A 144 -11.55 10.91 11.05
CA ALA A 144 -10.33 11.70 11.22
C ALA A 144 -9.80 12.23 9.88
N VAL A 145 -9.75 11.39 8.83
CA VAL A 145 -9.33 11.79 7.47
C VAL A 145 -10.31 12.81 6.91
N VAL A 146 -11.62 12.54 7.00
CA VAL A 146 -12.68 13.43 6.51
C VAL A 146 -12.60 14.81 7.17
N ASN A 147 -12.39 14.86 8.49
CA ASN A 147 -12.34 16.12 9.24
C ASN A 147 -11.03 16.89 9.00
N GLY A 148 -9.89 16.20 8.94
CA GLY A 148 -8.59 16.81 8.62
C GLY A 148 -8.57 17.43 7.22
N ILE A 149 -9.12 16.71 6.22
CA ILE A 149 -9.24 17.23 4.85
C ILE A 149 -10.22 18.42 4.79
N LYS A 150 -11.30 18.43 5.59
CA LYS A 150 -12.19 19.60 5.70
C LYS A 150 -11.48 20.82 6.31
N GLN A 151 -10.66 20.61 7.33
CA GLN A 151 -9.86 21.67 7.94
C GLN A 151 -8.84 22.22 6.93
N ALA A 152 -7.99 21.37 6.37
CA ALA A 152 -6.95 21.75 5.42
C ALA A 152 -7.52 22.44 4.16
N ALA A 153 -8.70 22.01 3.67
CA ALA A 153 -9.39 22.71 2.58
C ALA A 153 -9.81 24.14 2.95
N GLY A 154 -10.31 24.33 4.19
CA GLY A 154 -10.58 25.66 4.73
C GLY A 154 -9.31 26.51 4.86
N THR A 155 -8.22 25.93 5.38
CA THR A 155 -6.89 26.57 5.44
C THR A 155 -6.38 26.94 4.05
N ALA A 156 -6.68 26.12 3.03
CA ALA A 156 -6.30 26.34 1.63
C ALA A 156 -7.13 27.38 0.87
N GLY A 157 -8.19 27.94 1.50
CA GLY A 157 -9.11 28.89 0.86
C GLY A 157 -10.17 28.23 -0.04
N ALA A 158 -10.32 26.91 0.01
CA ALA A 158 -11.37 26.16 -0.69
C ALA A 158 -12.65 26.07 0.16
N THR A 159 -13.80 26.12 -0.50
CA THR A 159 -15.10 25.91 0.15
C THR A 159 -15.53 24.45 0.02
N VAL A 160 -15.68 23.73 1.13
CA VAL A 160 -16.26 22.38 1.12
C VAL A 160 -17.78 22.48 0.90
N THR A 161 -18.27 21.96 -0.22
CA THR A 161 -19.70 22.05 -0.60
C THR A 161 -20.57 21.10 0.22
N GLY A 162 -20.05 19.91 0.50
CA GLY A 162 -20.73 18.88 1.27
C GLY A 162 -19.91 17.60 1.40
N THR A 163 -20.56 16.54 1.90
CA THR A 163 -20.00 15.20 1.91
C THR A 163 -21.06 14.19 1.50
N VAL A 164 -20.71 13.31 0.55
CA VAL A 164 -21.56 12.22 0.05
C VAL A 164 -20.94 10.90 0.52
N ALA A 165 -21.56 10.26 1.50
CA ALA A 165 -21.05 9.04 2.10
C ALA A 165 -21.75 7.81 1.52
N LEU A 166 -21.04 7.04 0.70
CA LEU A 166 -21.53 5.78 0.13
C LEU A 166 -21.80 4.78 1.26
N GLN A 167 -22.88 4.03 1.13
CA GLN A 167 -23.31 3.05 2.12
C GLN A 167 -22.92 1.63 1.68
N PRO A 168 -22.80 0.66 2.60
CA PRO A 168 -22.40 -0.72 2.25
C PRO A 168 -23.24 -1.36 1.12
N LYS A 169 -24.50 -0.93 0.95
CA LYS A 169 -25.40 -1.36 -0.13
C LYS A 169 -24.91 -0.94 -1.53
N PHE A 170 -24.15 0.15 -1.67
CA PHE A 170 -23.59 0.55 -2.97
C PHE A 170 -22.57 -0.46 -3.49
N ASN A 171 -21.76 -1.00 -2.58
CA ASN A 171 -20.70 -1.96 -2.85
C ASN A 171 -21.23 -3.41 -2.92
N ASP A 172 -22.54 -3.64 -2.77
CA ASP A 172 -23.17 -4.94 -2.97
C ASP A 172 -23.49 -5.19 -4.46
N LEU A 173 -22.80 -6.16 -5.06
CA LEU A 173 -22.97 -6.58 -6.45
C LEU A 173 -24.06 -7.67 -6.63
N SER A 174 -24.88 -7.95 -5.61
CA SER A 174 -25.97 -8.92 -5.71
C SER A 174 -27.00 -8.54 -6.78
N GLY A 175 -27.64 -9.55 -7.39
CA GLY A 175 -28.60 -9.34 -8.49
C GLY A 175 -29.80 -8.45 -8.11
N THR A 176 -30.26 -8.53 -6.87
CA THR A 176 -31.32 -7.66 -6.32
C THR A 176 -30.87 -6.21 -6.21
N THR A 177 -29.68 -5.98 -5.66
CA THR A 177 -29.15 -4.62 -5.45
C THR A 177 -28.74 -3.98 -6.78
N ARG A 178 -28.17 -4.75 -7.71
CA ARG A 178 -27.93 -4.35 -9.10
C ARG A 178 -29.21 -3.94 -9.82
N SER A 179 -30.28 -4.73 -9.69
CA SER A 179 -31.57 -4.43 -10.33
C SER A 179 -32.20 -3.14 -9.77
N SER A 180 -32.14 -2.95 -8.45
CA SER A 180 -32.62 -1.73 -7.80
C SER A 180 -31.79 -0.49 -8.14
N LEU A 181 -30.47 -0.64 -8.37
CA LEU A 181 -29.59 0.46 -8.76
C LEU A 181 -29.82 0.84 -10.22
N ASN A 182 -29.90 -0.15 -11.11
CA ASN A 182 -30.22 0.04 -12.53
C ASN A 182 -31.56 0.77 -12.74
N ALA A 183 -32.59 0.44 -11.95
CA ALA A 183 -33.89 1.12 -12.03
C ALA A 183 -33.78 2.64 -11.75
N ILE A 184 -32.96 3.05 -10.78
CA ILE A 184 -32.69 4.47 -10.49
C ILE A 184 -31.88 5.08 -11.63
N ASN A 185 -30.80 4.42 -12.08
CA ASN A 185 -29.96 4.93 -13.17
C ASN A 185 -30.76 5.20 -14.44
N ALA A 186 -31.61 4.24 -14.84
CA ALA A 186 -32.46 4.36 -16.03
C ALA A 186 -33.54 5.45 -15.89
N GLN A 187 -34.10 5.63 -14.68
CA GLN A 187 -35.07 6.71 -14.40
C GLN A 187 -34.44 8.10 -14.62
N PHE A 188 -33.20 8.33 -14.18
CA PHE A 188 -32.57 9.65 -14.32
C PHE A 188 -31.93 9.87 -15.70
N ALA A 189 -31.28 8.86 -16.28
CA ALA A 189 -30.70 8.97 -17.62
C ALA A 189 -31.77 9.24 -18.70
N SER A 190 -32.99 8.71 -18.55
CA SER A 190 -34.11 9.00 -19.45
C SER A 190 -34.78 10.36 -19.21
N HIS A 191 -34.56 10.99 -18.06
CA HIS A 191 -35.08 12.33 -17.73
C HIS A 191 -34.12 13.45 -18.17
N ASP A 192 -32.82 13.29 -17.92
CA ASP A 192 -31.79 14.28 -18.23
C ASP A 192 -31.11 14.06 -19.62
N SER A 193 -31.54 13.02 -20.36
CA SER A 193 -30.91 12.60 -21.62
C SER A 193 -29.42 12.25 -21.50
N THR A 194 -28.94 11.97 -20.28
CA THR A 194 -27.55 11.60 -20.01
C THR A 194 -27.21 10.29 -20.74
N VAL A 195 -26.19 10.32 -21.59
CA VAL A 195 -25.64 9.10 -22.19
C VAL A 195 -24.85 8.36 -21.12
N LEU A 196 -25.40 7.25 -20.63
CA LEU A 196 -24.70 6.38 -19.69
C LEU A 196 -23.55 5.68 -20.40
N ASP A 197 -22.33 5.84 -19.89
CA ASP A 197 -21.14 5.32 -20.55
C ASP A 197 -21.04 3.78 -20.48
N PRO A 198 -20.40 3.13 -21.47
CA PRO A 198 -20.17 1.69 -21.46
C PRO A 198 -19.15 1.33 -20.38
N ALA A 199 -19.58 0.53 -19.41
CA ALA A 199 -18.76 0.25 -18.23
C ALA A 199 -17.48 -0.53 -18.54
N ALA A 200 -16.41 -0.20 -17.81
CA ALA A 200 -15.11 -0.86 -17.93
C ALA A 200 -15.12 -2.31 -17.41
N ASP A 201 -15.99 -2.60 -16.43
CA ASP A 201 -16.28 -3.97 -15.99
C ASP A 201 -17.81 -4.19 -15.93
N SER A 202 -18.27 -5.28 -16.54
CA SER A 202 -19.64 -5.77 -16.42
C SER A 202 -20.06 -6.00 -14.96
N GLN A 203 -19.14 -6.36 -14.07
CA GLN A 203 -19.43 -6.60 -12.65
C GLN A 203 -19.72 -5.32 -11.87
N THR A 204 -19.22 -4.15 -12.29
CA THR A 204 -19.50 -2.85 -11.64
C THR A 204 -20.39 -1.93 -12.46
N MET A 205 -20.88 -2.36 -13.63
CA MET A 205 -21.64 -1.54 -14.59
C MET A 205 -22.68 -0.58 -13.98
N TYR A 206 -23.57 -1.05 -13.12
CA TYR A 206 -24.59 -0.19 -12.52
C TYR A 206 -24.04 0.75 -11.44
N GLN A 207 -22.96 0.37 -10.77
CA GLN A 207 -22.21 1.22 -9.84
C GLN A 207 -21.42 2.30 -10.57
N GLN A 208 -20.81 1.99 -11.72
CA GLN A 208 -20.15 2.98 -12.58
C GLN A 208 -21.17 4.00 -13.11
N GLN A 209 -22.30 3.55 -13.68
CA GLN A 209 -23.37 4.43 -14.13
C GLN A 209 -23.99 5.28 -13.00
N ALA A 210 -24.12 4.73 -11.79
CA ALA A 210 -24.55 5.50 -10.64
C ALA A 210 -23.48 6.52 -10.20
N ALA A 211 -22.21 6.18 -10.26
CA ALA A 211 -21.10 7.10 -9.97
C ALA A 211 -21.04 8.24 -11.00
N GLN A 212 -21.22 7.95 -12.28
CA GLN A 212 -21.35 8.94 -13.37
C GLN A 212 -22.50 9.92 -13.07
N LEU A 213 -23.69 9.41 -12.75
CA LEU A 213 -24.87 10.23 -12.41
C LEU A 213 -24.72 11.03 -11.10
N ILE A 214 -24.03 10.48 -10.09
CA ILE A 214 -23.72 11.19 -8.85
C ILE A 214 -22.67 12.28 -9.11
N ALA A 215 -21.65 12.00 -9.93
CA ALA A 215 -20.62 12.95 -10.33
C ALA A 215 -21.21 14.10 -11.14
N THR A 216 -22.02 13.85 -12.17
CA THR A 216 -22.70 14.90 -12.93
C THR A 216 -23.70 15.72 -12.10
N ALA A 217 -24.14 15.23 -10.93
CA ALA A 217 -24.97 15.99 -9.98
C ALA A 217 -24.17 16.88 -9.01
N ILE A 218 -22.89 16.59 -8.70
CA ILE A 218 -22.11 17.28 -7.65
C ILE A 218 -20.78 17.89 -8.11
N LEU A 219 -20.34 17.60 -9.33
CA LEU A 219 -19.10 18.10 -9.94
C LEU A 219 -19.34 18.89 -11.21
N ASN A 220 -18.37 19.73 -11.55
CA ASN A 220 -18.14 20.30 -12.88
C ASN A 220 -16.62 20.32 -13.15
N GLN A 221 -16.21 20.22 -14.42
CA GLN A 221 -14.81 20.43 -14.83
C GLN A 221 -14.36 21.88 -14.68
N SER A 222 -15.29 22.85 -14.72
CA SER A 222 -14.95 24.28 -14.58
C SER A 222 -16.00 25.08 -13.81
N ALA A 223 -15.54 26.13 -13.13
CA ALA A 223 -16.38 27.06 -12.40
C ALA A 223 -17.25 27.89 -13.38
N GLY A 224 -18.57 27.78 -13.26
CA GLY A 224 -19.52 28.46 -14.15
C GLY A 224 -19.96 27.63 -15.37
N GLN A 225 -19.43 26.41 -15.56
CA GLN A 225 -19.99 25.45 -16.51
C GLN A 225 -21.46 25.13 -16.15
N ALA A 226 -22.35 25.13 -17.15
CA ALA A 226 -23.71 24.65 -16.96
C ALA A 226 -23.71 23.13 -16.82
N GLY A 227 -24.30 22.62 -15.74
CA GLY A 227 -24.60 21.21 -15.54
C GLY A 227 -26.05 21.03 -15.10
N LEU A 228 -26.47 19.80 -14.80
CA LEU A 228 -27.81 19.46 -14.33
C LEU A 228 -28.31 20.42 -13.24
N ALA A 229 -29.54 20.91 -13.38
CA ALA A 229 -30.09 21.93 -12.50
C ALA A 229 -30.17 21.46 -11.04
N VAL A 230 -30.07 22.40 -10.10
CA VAL A 230 -29.92 22.10 -8.66
C VAL A 230 -31.07 21.27 -8.10
N ALA A 231 -32.31 21.48 -8.60
CA ALA A 231 -33.48 20.72 -8.21
C ALA A 231 -33.42 19.26 -8.66
N ASP A 232 -33.05 19.01 -9.92
CA ASP A 232 -32.94 17.67 -10.49
C ASP A 232 -31.76 16.90 -9.89
N ALA A 233 -30.62 17.57 -9.71
CA ALA A 233 -29.46 17.03 -9.00
C ALA A 233 -29.80 16.66 -7.54
N GLN A 234 -30.59 17.48 -6.85
CA GLN A 234 -31.07 17.18 -5.50
C GLN A 234 -32.07 16.02 -5.51
N GLY A 235 -32.95 15.93 -6.52
CA GLY A 235 -33.87 14.82 -6.73
C GLY A 235 -33.13 13.49 -6.91
N LEU A 236 -32.16 13.47 -7.81
CA LEU A 236 -31.27 12.33 -8.12
C LEU A 236 -30.55 11.82 -6.87
N LEU A 237 -29.84 12.69 -6.16
CA LEU A 237 -29.14 12.31 -4.92
C LEU A 237 -30.13 11.85 -3.83
N SER A 238 -31.32 12.46 -3.75
CA SER A 238 -32.35 12.04 -2.80
C SER A 238 -32.92 10.65 -3.10
N ALA A 239 -32.97 10.23 -4.37
CA ALA A 239 -33.42 8.89 -4.76
C ALA A 239 -32.42 7.81 -4.32
N TYR A 240 -31.12 8.01 -4.59
CA TYR A 240 -30.07 7.13 -4.07
C TYR A 240 -30.02 7.11 -2.54
N ALA A 241 -30.29 8.24 -1.87
CA ALA A 241 -30.37 8.31 -0.42
C ALA A 241 -31.58 7.54 0.16
N GLN A 242 -32.79 7.74 -0.40
CA GLN A 242 -34.00 7.00 0.00
C GLN A 242 -33.87 5.50 -0.24
N ALA A 243 -33.19 5.10 -1.31
CA ALA A 243 -32.87 3.70 -1.60
C ALA A 243 -31.70 3.14 -0.77
N GLY A 244 -31.09 3.93 0.12
CA GLY A 244 -30.05 3.49 1.06
C GLY A 244 -28.66 3.25 0.44
N TYR A 245 -28.37 3.87 -0.70
CA TYR A 245 -27.07 3.75 -1.39
C TYR A 245 -26.04 4.79 -0.92
N LEU A 246 -26.49 5.98 -0.52
CA LEU A 246 -25.62 7.05 -0.02
C LEU A 246 -26.30 7.84 1.09
N THR A 247 -25.55 8.64 1.83
CA THR A 247 -26.05 9.69 2.72
C THR A 247 -25.38 11.02 2.40
N ILE A 248 -26.05 12.13 2.72
CA ILE A 248 -25.68 13.49 2.27
C ILE A 248 -25.52 14.40 3.49
N SER A 249 -24.51 15.25 3.47
CA SER A 249 -24.36 16.38 4.40
C SER A 249 -23.84 17.63 3.67
N GLY A 250 -24.20 18.81 4.17
CA GLY A 250 -23.99 20.06 3.43
C GLY A 250 -24.88 20.17 2.18
N ALA A 251 -24.39 20.86 1.15
CA ALA A 251 -25.08 21.07 -0.11
C ALA A 251 -24.14 20.71 -1.29
N PRO A 252 -23.87 19.42 -1.54
CA PRO A 252 -22.95 19.00 -2.61
C PRO A 252 -23.47 19.35 -4.02
N THR A 253 -24.76 19.62 -4.18
CA THR A 253 -25.38 20.18 -5.39
C THR A 253 -24.90 21.61 -5.72
N ASN A 254 -24.20 22.30 -4.80
CA ASN A 254 -23.47 23.53 -5.08
C ASN A 254 -22.13 23.27 -5.82
N ARG A 255 -22.17 22.35 -6.79
CA ARG A 255 -21.15 21.91 -7.76
C ARG A 255 -19.71 22.28 -7.43
N ALA A 256 -18.95 21.27 -7.00
CA ALA A 256 -17.53 21.35 -6.76
C ALA A 256 -16.71 21.25 -8.07
N THR A 257 -15.52 21.85 -8.07
CA THR A 257 -14.49 21.66 -9.10
C THR A 257 -13.48 20.57 -8.70
N LEU A 258 -13.37 20.30 -7.40
CA LEU A 258 -12.44 19.33 -6.81
C LEU A 258 -13.21 18.19 -6.14
N ALA A 259 -12.69 16.97 -6.27
CA ALA A 259 -13.16 15.80 -5.54
C ALA A 259 -12.07 15.17 -4.69
N VAL A 260 -12.41 14.82 -3.44
CA VAL A 260 -11.61 13.88 -2.64
C VAL A 260 -12.48 12.67 -2.29
N ILE A 261 -12.03 11.48 -2.66
CA ILE A 261 -12.69 10.21 -2.31
C ILE A 261 -11.90 9.58 -1.15
N VAL A 262 -12.50 9.48 0.04
CA VAL A 262 -11.86 8.87 1.21
C VAL A 262 -12.15 7.37 1.24
N THR A 263 -11.11 6.55 1.29
CA THR A 263 -11.23 5.08 1.33
C THR A 263 -11.70 4.57 2.69
N SER A 264 -12.17 3.32 2.75
CA SER A 264 -12.54 2.64 4.00
C SER A 264 -11.36 2.53 4.98
N ALA A 265 -11.65 2.42 6.28
CA ALA A 265 -10.65 2.28 7.34
C ALA A 265 -9.97 0.89 7.40
N SER A 266 -10.37 -0.06 6.56
CA SER A 266 -9.94 -1.45 6.60
C SER A 266 -9.89 -2.07 5.21
N ALA A 267 -8.73 -2.61 4.84
CA ALA A 267 -8.56 -3.35 3.60
C ALA A 267 -9.39 -4.64 3.58
N PRO A 268 -10.06 -4.97 2.46
CA PRO A 268 -10.82 -6.20 2.34
C PRO A 268 -9.94 -7.42 2.09
N THR A 269 -10.37 -8.58 2.59
CA THR A 269 -9.64 -9.86 2.45
C THR A 269 -9.54 -10.35 1.01
N ALA A 270 -10.41 -9.89 0.10
CA ALA A 270 -10.42 -10.27 -1.31
C ALA A 270 -9.57 -9.36 -2.23
N ALA A 271 -8.87 -8.36 -1.68
CA ALA A 271 -7.95 -7.48 -2.40
C ALA A 271 -8.55 -6.90 -3.71
N ALA A 272 -7.88 -7.05 -4.86
CA ALA A 272 -8.35 -6.51 -6.14
C ALA A 272 -9.67 -7.14 -6.67
N SER A 273 -10.09 -8.28 -6.12
CA SER A 273 -11.39 -8.90 -6.41
C SER A 273 -12.48 -8.57 -5.38
N ASP A 274 -12.20 -7.67 -4.43
CA ASP A 274 -13.23 -7.20 -3.50
C ASP A 274 -14.19 -6.21 -4.17
N PRO A 275 -15.52 -6.38 -3.99
CA PRO A 275 -16.52 -5.45 -4.50
C PRO A 275 -16.28 -3.97 -4.18
N GLY A 276 -15.85 -3.63 -2.96
CA GLY A 276 -15.58 -2.24 -2.58
C GLY A 276 -14.37 -1.66 -3.29
N ASN A 277 -13.31 -2.46 -3.46
CA ASN A 277 -12.15 -2.03 -4.24
C ASN A 277 -12.50 -1.85 -5.73
N GLN A 278 -13.32 -2.73 -6.31
CA GLN A 278 -13.78 -2.60 -7.71
C GLN A 278 -14.71 -1.40 -7.91
N VAL A 279 -15.60 -1.14 -6.95
CA VAL A 279 -16.50 0.04 -6.98
C VAL A 279 -15.72 1.34 -6.78
N LEU A 280 -14.69 1.36 -5.92
CA LEU A 280 -13.81 2.52 -5.80
C LEU A 280 -13.13 2.87 -7.13
N LEU A 281 -12.68 1.89 -7.92
CA LEU A 281 -12.10 2.15 -9.25
C LEU A 281 -13.11 2.84 -10.18
N ALA A 282 -14.34 2.33 -10.22
CA ALA A 282 -15.41 2.92 -11.02
C ALA A 282 -15.78 4.33 -10.55
N VAL A 283 -15.90 4.56 -9.23
CA VAL A 283 -16.16 5.89 -8.66
C VAL A 283 -15.01 6.85 -8.96
N ALA A 284 -13.76 6.43 -8.80
CA ALA A 284 -12.60 7.28 -9.04
C ALA A 284 -12.47 7.70 -10.52
N ALA A 285 -12.72 6.79 -11.47
CA ALA A 285 -12.73 7.10 -12.90
C ALA A 285 -13.83 8.11 -13.27
N GLU A 286 -15.08 7.87 -12.87
CA GLU A 286 -16.19 8.78 -13.19
C GLU A 286 -16.06 10.15 -12.51
N PHE A 287 -15.41 10.22 -11.35
CA PHE A 287 -15.12 11.50 -10.71
C PHE A 287 -13.96 12.23 -11.41
N ALA A 288 -12.97 11.50 -11.95
CA ALA A 288 -11.90 12.08 -12.76
C ALA A 288 -12.43 12.70 -14.06
N THR A 289 -13.44 12.10 -14.72
CA THR A 289 -14.02 12.67 -15.95
C THR A 289 -14.84 13.93 -15.69
N GLN A 290 -15.52 14.05 -14.55
CA GLN A 290 -16.45 15.16 -14.26
C GLN A 290 -15.87 16.32 -13.44
N SER A 291 -14.64 16.21 -12.92
CA SER A 291 -13.98 17.24 -12.09
C SER A 291 -12.80 17.92 -12.79
N ALA A 292 -12.29 19.01 -12.20
CA ALA A 292 -11.00 19.59 -12.58
C ALA A 292 -9.83 18.82 -11.95
N ALA A 293 -10.03 18.24 -10.77
CA ALA A 293 -9.09 17.31 -10.13
C ALA A 293 -9.82 16.35 -9.18
N THR A 294 -9.50 15.06 -9.28
CA THR A 294 -9.88 14.02 -8.32
C THR A 294 -8.65 13.44 -7.64
N LEU A 295 -8.78 13.22 -6.32
CA LEU A 295 -7.76 12.61 -5.49
C LEU A 295 -8.41 11.56 -4.55
N VAL A 296 -7.76 10.40 -4.41
CA VAL A 296 -8.21 9.34 -3.48
C VAL A 296 -7.33 9.33 -2.21
N ALA A 297 -7.96 9.41 -1.04
CA ALA A 297 -7.31 9.63 0.24
C ALA A 297 -7.53 8.43 1.19
N GLY A 298 -6.44 7.83 1.64
CA GLY A 298 -6.42 6.76 2.64
C GLY A 298 -5.78 7.18 3.96
N SER A 299 -6.03 6.40 5.02
CA SER A 299 -5.27 6.48 6.27
C SER A 299 -4.06 5.55 6.26
N VAL A 300 -3.02 5.85 7.02
CA VAL A 300 -1.83 4.98 7.14
C VAL A 300 -2.22 3.56 7.57
N ALA A 301 -3.19 3.45 8.50
CA ALA A 301 -3.67 2.17 9.00
C ALA A 301 -4.34 1.30 7.92
N ALA A 302 -5.13 1.88 7.02
CA ALA A 302 -5.77 1.14 5.93
C ALA A 302 -4.78 0.86 4.78
N SER A 303 -3.97 1.86 4.41
CA SER A 303 -3.11 1.79 3.23
C SER A 303 -1.84 0.95 3.42
N SER A 304 -1.47 0.63 4.66
CA SER A 304 -0.37 -0.30 4.97
C SER A 304 -0.78 -1.78 4.91
N GLN A 305 -2.07 -2.09 4.83
CA GLN A 305 -2.57 -3.47 4.82
C GLN A 305 -2.44 -4.12 3.44
N GLN A 306 -2.20 -5.44 3.40
CA GLN A 306 -2.17 -6.19 2.13
C GLN A 306 -3.57 -6.20 1.49
N GLY A 307 -3.65 -5.91 0.17
CA GLY A 307 -4.92 -5.86 -0.55
C GLY A 307 -5.73 -4.56 -0.37
N ASN A 308 -5.13 -3.53 0.22
CA ASN A 308 -5.80 -2.24 0.41
C ASN A 308 -6.20 -1.55 -0.91
N ALA A 309 -7.22 -0.71 -0.82
CA ALA A 309 -7.84 -0.03 -1.95
C ALA A 309 -6.87 0.88 -2.72
N MET A 310 -5.92 1.52 -2.02
CA MET A 310 -4.93 2.42 -2.61
C MET A 310 -3.92 1.66 -3.50
N ALA A 311 -3.49 0.48 -3.07
CA ALA A 311 -2.62 -0.39 -3.86
C ALA A 311 -3.34 -0.91 -5.12
N VAL A 312 -4.63 -1.28 -5.00
CA VAL A 312 -5.46 -1.68 -6.16
C VAL A 312 -5.58 -0.52 -7.14
N LEU A 313 -5.93 0.68 -6.67
CA LEU A 313 -6.03 1.89 -7.49
C LEU A 313 -4.72 2.23 -8.19
N ARG A 314 -3.60 2.24 -7.47
CA ARG A 314 -2.25 2.51 -8.01
C ARG A 314 -1.78 1.46 -9.03
N SER A 315 -2.38 0.27 -9.04
CA SER A 315 -2.13 -0.79 -10.04
C SER A 315 -3.08 -0.77 -11.26
N SER A 316 -4.10 0.09 -11.24
CA SER A 316 -5.13 0.20 -12.28
C SER A 316 -4.82 1.31 -13.31
N SER A 317 -5.58 1.37 -14.41
CA SER A 317 -5.53 2.49 -15.36
C SER A 317 -5.86 3.85 -14.71
N VAL A 318 -6.77 3.86 -13.72
CA VAL A 318 -7.23 5.06 -13.01
C VAL A 318 -6.08 5.77 -12.27
N SER A 319 -4.95 5.09 -12.03
CA SER A 319 -3.73 5.70 -11.49
C SER A 319 -3.14 6.84 -12.36
N GLY A 320 -3.49 6.89 -13.65
CA GLY A 320 -3.13 7.99 -14.55
C GLY A 320 -4.12 9.16 -14.55
N GLU A 321 -5.26 9.01 -13.87
CA GLU A 321 -6.43 9.91 -13.90
C GLU A 321 -6.63 10.63 -12.55
N VAL A 322 -6.31 9.96 -11.43
CA VAL A 322 -6.49 10.51 -10.06
C VAL A 322 -5.21 10.46 -9.24
N SER A 323 -4.98 11.51 -8.43
CA SER A 323 -3.89 11.47 -7.45
C SER A 323 -4.27 10.55 -6.28
N SER A 324 -3.29 10.06 -5.51
CA SER A 324 -3.59 9.18 -4.37
C SER A 324 -2.70 9.42 -3.16
N VAL A 325 -3.27 9.80 -2.01
CA VAL A 325 -2.54 10.11 -0.75
C VAL A 325 -2.85 9.04 0.30
N ASP A 326 -1.84 8.29 0.76
CA ASP A 326 -2.04 7.13 1.65
C ASP A 326 -1.96 7.40 3.16
N ASN A 327 -1.66 8.64 3.55
CA ASN A 327 -1.46 9.08 4.95
C ASN A 327 -2.29 10.31 5.32
N ALA A 328 -3.49 10.47 4.75
CA ALA A 328 -4.33 11.66 4.92
C ALA A 328 -5.01 11.78 6.30
N ASP A 329 -4.77 10.82 7.19
CA ASP A 329 -5.01 10.92 8.64
C ASP A 329 -3.94 11.75 9.37
N THR A 330 -2.80 12.03 8.73
CA THR A 330 -1.71 12.88 9.24
C THR A 330 -1.78 14.30 8.70
N VAL A 331 -1.25 15.28 9.45
CA VAL A 331 -1.15 16.68 9.02
C VAL A 331 -0.32 16.80 7.73
N LEU A 332 0.76 16.02 7.61
CA LEU A 332 1.56 15.92 6.39
C LEU A 332 0.72 15.50 5.19
N GLY A 333 -0.06 14.42 5.32
CA GLY A 333 -0.94 13.92 4.26
C GLY A 333 -2.06 14.90 3.91
N GLN A 334 -2.56 15.66 4.87
CA GLN A 334 -3.58 16.69 4.66
C GLN A 334 -3.05 17.88 3.85
N ILE A 335 -1.84 18.37 4.18
CA ILE A 335 -1.13 19.39 3.39
C ILE A 335 -0.89 18.87 1.96
N VAL A 336 -0.34 17.65 1.85
CA VAL A 336 -0.06 16.97 0.58
C VAL A 336 -1.31 16.74 -0.27
N THR A 337 -2.47 16.50 0.35
CA THR A 337 -3.77 16.37 -0.33
C THR A 337 -4.17 17.69 -1.01
N MET A 338 -4.01 18.82 -0.33
CA MET A 338 -4.34 20.13 -0.92
C MET A 338 -3.36 20.50 -2.04
N TRP A 339 -2.05 20.27 -1.84
CA TRP A 339 -1.04 20.51 -2.86
C TRP A 339 -1.25 19.65 -4.11
N ALA A 340 -1.57 18.36 -3.97
CA ALA A 340 -1.79 17.48 -5.12
C ALA A 340 -3.03 17.86 -5.94
N LEU A 341 -4.09 18.39 -5.30
CA LEU A 341 -5.23 19.00 -6.00
C LEU A 341 -4.82 20.30 -6.72
N GLY A 342 -3.96 21.12 -6.11
CA GLY A 342 -3.43 22.35 -6.72
C GLY A 342 -2.55 22.06 -7.95
N ASP A 343 -1.71 21.03 -7.87
CA ASP A 343 -0.89 20.55 -9.00
C ASP A 343 -1.77 20.05 -10.16
N GLN A 344 -2.81 19.26 -9.88
CA GLN A 344 -3.77 18.82 -10.91
C GLN A 344 -4.53 20.00 -11.53
N LEU A 345 -4.96 21.01 -10.73
CA LEU A 345 -5.54 22.25 -11.24
C LEU A 345 -4.57 23.05 -12.13
N ALA A 346 -3.27 22.98 -11.85
CA ALA A 346 -2.22 23.57 -12.69
C ALA A 346 -1.90 22.75 -13.96
N GLY A 347 -2.61 21.63 -14.19
CA GLY A 347 -2.42 20.75 -15.34
C GLY A 347 -1.24 19.78 -15.21
N LEU A 348 -0.67 19.62 -14.01
CA LEU A 348 0.31 18.58 -13.74
C LEU A 348 -0.37 17.20 -13.69
N LYS A 349 0.39 16.16 -14.05
CA LYS A 349 -0.16 14.80 -14.11
C LYS A 349 -0.46 14.25 -12.71
N PRO A 350 -1.57 13.51 -12.54
CA PRO A 350 -1.85 12.78 -11.31
C PRO A 350 -0.70 11.86 -10.89
N ASN A 351 -0.52 11.67 -9.57
CA ASN A 351 0.58 10.90 -9.02
C ASN A 351 0.22 10.30 -7.64
N SER A 352 1.03 9.35 -7.16
CA SER A 352 0.85 8.74 -5.84
C SER A 352 1.80 9.32 -4.79
N TYR A 353 1.22 9.68 -3.64
CA TYR A 353 1.86 10.38 -2.54
C TYR A 353 1.62 9.67 -1.19
N GLY A 354 2.56 9.83 -0.26
CA GLY A 354 2.47 9.32 1.11
C GLY A 354 3.67 8.47 1.51
N ILE A 355 3.44 7.49 2.38
CA ILE A 355 4.48 6.66 3.00
C ILE A 355 4.27 5.15 2.79
N SER A 356 3.12 4.74 2.24
CA SER A 356 2.67 3.34 2.14
C SER A 356 2.65 2.88 0.67
N GLY A 357 3.83 2.77 0.06
CA GLY A 357 3.97 2.35 -1.34
C GLY A 357 3.53 3.41 -2.36
N ALA A 358 3.79 4.68 -2.05
CA ALA A 358 3.65 5.81 -2.98
C ALA A 358 4.93 6.06 -3.80
N SER A 359 4.80 6.82 -4.89
CA SER A 359 5.91 7.27 -5.74
C SER A 359 6.73 8.40 -5.09
N ALA A 360 6.11 9.21 -4.23
CA ALA A 360 6.75 10.31 -3.50
C ALA A 360 6.07 10.55 -2.14
N VAL A 361 6.67 11.35 -1.26
CA VAL A 361 6.03 11.72 0.03
C VAL A 361 4.99 12.83 -0.15
N GLY A 362 5.21 13.73 -1.13
CA GLY A 362 4.31 14.80 -1.52
C GLY A 362 4.74 15.44 -2.83
N PRO A 363 3.95 16.36 -3.40
CA PRO A 363 4.35 17.14 -4.57
C PRO A 363 5.65 17.91 -4.34
N VAL A 364 6.50 17.95 -5.37
CA VAL A 364 7.66 18.85 -5.41
C VAL A 364 7.26 20.10 -6.16
N THR A 365 6.72 21.09 -5.43
CA THR A 365 6.48 22.42 -5.99
C THR A 365 7.78 22.92 -6.60
N PRO A 366 7.80 23.27 -7.91
CA PRO A 366 8.99 23.89 -8.49
C PRO A 366 9.18 25.22 -7.78
N VAL A 367 10.22 25.33 -6.95
CA VAL A 367 10.65 26.63 -6.43
C VAL A 367 10.92 27.47 -7.66
N ALA A 368 10.11 28.52 -7.86
CA ALA A 368 10.26 29.39 -9.01
C ALA A 368 11.68 29.94 -8.98
N SER A 369 12.51 29.51 -9.94
CA SER A 369 13.87 30.02 -10.06
C SER A 369 13.78 31.51 -10.36
N THR A 370 13.90 32.32 -9.32
CA THR A 370 14.39 33.69 -9.41
C THR A 370 15.87 33.61 -9.77
N GLU A 371 16.16 33.06 -10.95
CA GLU A 371 17.42 33.27 -11.64
C GLU A 371 17.58 34.79 -11.70
N PRO A 372 18.59 35.36 -11.01
CA PRO A 372 18.64 36.80 -10.84
C PRO A 372 18.86 37.40 -12.22
N THR A 373 17.83 38.06 -12.77
CA THR A 373 17.94 38.78 -14.03
C THR A 373 19.09 39.76 -13.90
N VAL A 374 20.25 39.39 -14.47
CA VAL A 374 21.46 40.20 -14.43
C VAL A 374 21.21 41.39 -15.35
N SER A 375 20.59 42.42 -14.80
CA SER A 375 20.31 43.68 -15.46
C SER A 375 21.65 44.23 -15.95
N GLN A 376 21.88 44.11 -17.26
CA GLN A 376 23.15 44.49 -17.86
C GLN A 376 23.28 46.00 -17.73
N SER A 377 24.07 46.43 -16.74
CA SER A 377 24.38 47.83 -16.52
C SER A 377 24.94 48.42 -17.82
N PRO A 378 24.39 49.54 -18.31
CA PRO A 378 24.65 50.00 -19.67
C PRO A 378 26.14 50.27 -19.88
N THR A 379 26.71 49.64 -20.91
CA THR A 379 28.12 49.76 -21.28
C THR A 379 28.55 51.23 -21.37
N ALA A 380 29.49 51.62 -20.52
CA ALA A 380 30.04 52.97 -20.54
C ALA A 380 30.74 53.23 -21.89
N THR A 381 30.16 54.11 -22.71
CA THR A 381 30.67 54.45 -24.04
C THR A 381 32.06 55.06 -23.94
N SER A 382 33.06 54.38 -24.48
CA SER A 382 34.44 54.88 -24.54
C SER A 382 34.56 56.03 -25.54
N THR A 383 34.94 57.21 -25.05
CA THR A 383 35.01 58.45 -25.83
C THR A 383 36.07 58.38 -26.95
N PRO A 384 35.71 58.64 -28.23
CA PRO A 384 36.70 58.82 -29.29
C PRO A 384 37.49 60.13 -29.10
N LYS A 385 38.82 60.05 -29.19
CA LYS A 385 39.73 61.20 -29.10
C LYS A 385 39.68 62.03 -30.39
N ALA A 386 39.52 63.35 -30.27
CA ALA A 386 39.31 64.24 -31.41
C ALA A 386 40.57 64.54 -32.24
N SER A 387 40.40 64.80 -33.54
CA SER A 387 41.27 65.72 -34.30
C SER A 387 40.66 66.19 -35.64
N ASN A 388 40.81 67.50 -35.92
CA ASN A 388 40.88 68.18 -37.22
C ASN A 388 39.74 68.08 -38.28
N THR A 389 38.96 69.15 -38.37
CA THR A 389 38.50 69.74 -39.66
C THR A 389 39.66 70.54 -40.29
N PRO A 390 39.66 70.83 -41.62
CA PRO A 390 39.16 72.15 -42.05
C PRO A 390 38.49 72.19 -43.45
N THR A 391 37.69 73.24 -43.70
CA THR A 391 37.33 73.87 -45.02
C THR A 391 36.95 73.00 -46.24
N GLY A 392 35.89 73.25 -47.01
CA GLY A 392 34.84 74.29 -46.97
C GLY A 392 34.72 75.12 -48.26
N LYS A 393 33.82 74.73 -49.20
CA LYS A 393 33.25 75.62 -50.24
C LYS A 393 31.96 75.03 -50.86
N PRO A 394 30.91 75.84 -51.16
CA PRO A 394 29.64 75.36 -51.73
C PRO A 394 29.45 75.72 -53.23
N THR A 395 28.62 74.96 -53.98
CA THR A 395 27.73 75.53 -55.04
C THR A 395 26.65 74.57 -55.57
N LYS A 396 25.42 75.10 -55.71
CA LYS A 396 24.42 74.91 -56.80
C LYS A 396 23.93 73.52 -57.27
N THR A 397 22.61 73.34 -57.10
CA THR A 397 21.58 72.93 -58.11
C THR A 397 21.95 72.02 -59.29
N VAL A 398 21.10 71.02 -59.55
CA VAL A 398 20.07 71.08 -60.62
C VAL A 398 18.86 70.21 -60.25
N LYS A 399 17.67 70.62 -60.69
CA LYS A 399 16.37 69.93 -60.56
C LYS A 399 15.98 69.36 -61.93
N LYS A 400 15.65 68.07 -62.03
CA LYS A 400 14.86 67.55 -63.16
C LYS A 400 14.19 66.20 -62.85
N SER A 401 12.93 66.11 -63.28
CA SER A 401 12.08 64.91 -63.45
C SER A 401 12.13 63.90 -62.32
#